data_AF-A0A5J9VLJ5-F1
#
_entry.id   AF-A0A5J9VLJ5-F1
#
_cell.length_a   1.000
_cell.length_b   1.000
_cell.length_c   1.000
_cell.angle_alpha   90.00
_cell.angle_beta   90.00
_cell.angle_gamma   90.00
#
_symmetry.space_group_name_H-M   'P 1'
#
loop_
_entity.id
_entity.type
_entity.pdbx_description
1 polymer ?
#
loop_
_entity_poly.entity_id
_entity_poly.type
_entity_poly.pdbx_seq_one_letter_code
_entity_poly.pdbx_strand_id
1 'polypeptide(L)'
;MLTLHTVRTFLPSPHRSSPYRHALLGRTKRSFIRASSSEDAESGEEQPFGGDKRQQEVLAQIAMLQAQKVRITNFLDERSAYLTKFAKDADSEFDLIGQNAMKELDAVGDQILERLDSKMQAFEETAEVQRQEIEMNDKVLEDFEDWIEKEKNEGMFFKSLGKVKPKDKKEIKVKAKVEAQKVKEIAKETAGSKTRMNIYLGLMAILGLTIANAVFATPEVEWRKVAALGLIFIGLVAQVIYEQDFSPSKAENTGKKEE
;
A
#
# COMPACT_ATOMS: atom_id res chain seq x y z
N MET A 1 -33.13 3.21 8.02
CA MET A 1 -33.29 4.67 7.84
C MET A 1 -32.17 5.39 8.57
N LEU A 2 -31.13 5.79 7.85
CA LEU A 2 -30.15 6.79 8.28
C LEU A 2 -29.75 7.55 7.02
N THR A 3 -30.03 8.85 7.02
CA THR A 3 -29.83 9.81 5.93
C THR A 3 -28.41 10.34 5.98
N LEU A 4 -27.65 10.16 4.90
CA LEU A 4 -26.33 10.76 4.72
C LEU A 4 -26.48 12.18 4.13
N HIS A 5 -26.04 13.19 4.88
CA HIS A 5 -25.89 14.55 4.38
C HIS A 5 -24.50 14.71 3.73
N THR A 6 -24.49 15.08 2.46
CA THR A 6 -23.26 15.41 1.70
C THR A 6 -22.80 16.82 2.08
N VAL A 7 -21.60 16.95 2.66
CA VAL A 7 -20.98 18.25 2.92
C VAL A 7 -20.23 18.70 1.67
N ARG A 8 -20.69 19.80 1.07
CA ARG A 8 -20.08 20.48 -0.07
C ARG A 8 -18.96 21.40 0.43
N THR A 9 -17.72 21.03 0.18
CA THR A 9 -16.56 21.89 0.46
C THR A 9 -16.31 22.83 -0.72
N PHE A 10 -16.39 24.14 -0.46
CA PHE A 10 -15.94 25.16 -1.40
C PHE A 10 -14.54 25.61 -0.99
N LEU A 11 -13.56 25.42 -1.88
CA LEU A 11 -12.24 26.05 -1.77
C LEU A 11 -12.33 27.52 -2.19
N PRO A 12 -11.77 28.49 -1.44
CA PRO A 12 -11.58 29.84 -1.94
C PRO A 12 -10.24 29.95 -2.70
N SER A 13 -10.32 30.59 -3.87
CA SER A 13 -9.22 30.97 -4.75
C SER A 13 -8.34 32.08 -4.14
N PRO A 14 -7.02 32.14 -4.41
CA PRO A 14 -6.14 33.20 -3.92
C PRO A 14 -6.28 34.47 -4.78
N HIS A 15 -7.03 35.46 -4.31
CA HIS A 15 -7.04 36.79 -4.91
C HIS A 15 -5.90 37.67 -4.35
N ARG A 16 -4.84 37.74 -5.17
CA ARG A 16 -4.06 38.92 -5.58
C ARG A 16 -4.25 40.22 -4.77
N SER A 17 -3.12 40.64 -4.19
CA SER A 17 -2.74 41.94 -3.62
C SER A 17 -3.33 43.21 -4.26
N SER A 18 -3.63 44.20 -3.41
CA SER A 18 -3.52 45.64 -3.73
C SER A 18 -3.16 46.45 -2.46
N PRO A 19 -2.24 47.43 -2.52
CA PRO A 19 -1.83 48.23 -1.39
C PRO A 19 -2.63 49.54 -1.33
N TYR A 20 -3.25 49.85 -0.18
CA TYR A 20 -3.81 51.18 0.07
C TYR A 20 -3.33 51.78 1.39
N ARG A 21 -2.27 52.57 1.23
CA ARG A 21 -1.95 53.86 1.87
C ARG A 21 -2.46 54.10 3.29
N HIS A 22 -1.49 54.19 4.19
CA HIS A 22 -1.57 55.00 5.41
C HIS A 22 -2.05 56.42 5.09
N ALA A 23 -3.12 56.84 5.75
CA ALA A 23 -3.45 58.25 5.95
C ALA A 23 -3.51 58.51 7.46
N LEU A 24 -2.46 59.17 7.95
CA LEU A 24 -2.37 59.77 9.27
C LEU A 24 -3.47 60.83 9.42
N LEU A 25 -4.36 60.69 10.39
CA LEU A 25 -5.22 61.77 10.88
C LEU A 25 -4.94 61.98 12.37
N GLY A 26 -3.86 62.71 12.63
CA GLY A 26 -3.66 63.39 13.90
C GLY A 26 -4.44 64.69 13.89
N ARG A 27 -5.52 64.77 14.70
CA ARG A 27 -6.13 66.06 15.06
C ARG A 27 -6.48 66.07 16.55
N THR A 28 -5.48 66.29 17.36
CA THR A 28 -5.61 66.66 18.77
C THR A 28 -6.19 68.08 18.87
N LYS A 29 -7.48 68.20 19.23
CA LYS A 29 -8.02 69.44 19.79
C LYS A 29 -8.13 69.27 21.30
N ARG A 30 -7.16 69.82 22.04
CA ARG A 30 -7.30 70.08 23.48
C ARG A 30 -8.04 71.40 23.64
N SER A 31 -9.26 71.37 24.13
CA SER A 31 -9.95 72.55 24.65
C SER A 31 -9.57 72.73 26.11
N PHE A 32 -8.82 73.79 26.43
CA PHE A 32 -8.62 74.23 27.80
C PHE A 32 -9.90 74.91 28.27
N ILE A 33 -10.52 74.39 29.33
CA ILE A 33 -11.63 75.05 30.01
C ILE A 33 -11.03 76.10 30.94
N ARG A 34 -11.37 77.36 30.67
CA ARG A 34 -11.05 78.55 31.45
C ARG A 34 -11.95 78.57 32.69
N ALA A 35 -11.35 78.47 33.88
CA ALA A 35 -12.03 78.73 35.14
C ALA A 35 -12.15 80.24 35.33
N SER A 36 -13.38 80.75 35.37
CA SER A 36 -13.68 82.11 35.84
C SER A 36 -13.97 82.03 37.34
N SER A 37 -13.10 82.61 38.15
CA SER A 37 -13.33 82.89 39.56
C SER A 37 -14.21 84.13 39.69
N SER A 38 -15.34 84.02 40.38
CA SER A 38 -16.01 85.16 41.01
C SER A 38 -16.21 84.82 42.47
N GLU A 39 -15.51 85.55 43.33
CA GLU A 39 -15.72 85.58 44.78
C GLU A 39 -16.99 86.38 45.11
N ASP A 40 -17.48 86.15 46.32
CA ASP A 40 -18.55 86.83 47.05
C ASP A 40 -20.00 86.37 46.83
N ALA A 41 -20.40 85.37 47.64
CA ALA A 41 -21.62 85.47 48.47
C ALA A 41 -21.61 84.37 49.54
N GLU A 42 -21.41 84.79 50.78
CA GLU A 42 -21.71 84.04 52.00
C GLU A 42 -23.24 83.80 52.08
N SER A 43 -23.67 82.55 51.97
CA SER A 43 -24.94 82.08 52.52
C SER A 43 -24.82 80.58 52.73
N GLY A 44 -24.86 80.17 53.99
CA GLY A 44 -24.79 78.77 54.38
C GLY A 44 -25.97 77.98 53.82
N GLU A 45 -25.66 76.79 53.34
CA GLU A 45 -26.51 75.60 53.34
C GLU A 45 -25.60 74.41 53.02
N GLU A 46 -25.56 73.42 53.91
CA GLU A 46 -24.81 72.18 53.71
C GLU A 46 -25.36 71.45 52.48
N GLN A 47 -24.61 71.48 51.38
CA GLN A 47 -24.89 70.71 50.18
C GLN A 47 -24.86 69.21 50.53
N PRO A 48 -25.88 68.41 50.18
CA PRO A 48 -25.77 66.98 50.33
C PRO A 48 -24.66 66.49 49.39
N PHE A 49 -23.68 65.77 49.93
CA PHE A 49 -22.65 65.06 49.16
C PHE A 49 -23.29 63.93 48.31
N GLY A 50 -24.11 64.30 47.33
CA GLY A 50 -24.82 63.42 46.42
C GLY A 50 -24.49 63.81 44.98
N GLY A 51 -23.55 63.10 44.37
CA GLY A 51 -23.27 63.26 42.94
C GLY A 51 -24.51 62.99 42.07
N ASP A 52 -24.60 63.68 40.94
CA ASP A 52 -25.72 63.53 39.99
C ASP A 52 -25.87 62.07 39.57
N LYS A 53 -27.05 61.49 39.82
CA LYS A 53 -27.38 60.08 39.54
C LYS A 53 -27.11 59.71 38.08
N ARG A 54 -27.32 60.64 37.14
CA ARG A 54 -27.05 60.42 35.71
C ARG A 54 -25.57 60.30 35.41
N GLN A 55 -24.74 61.09 36.08
CA GLN A 55 -23.28 61.03 35.93
C GLN A 55 -22.72 59.75 36.52
N GLN A 56 -23.27 59.29 37.65
CA GLN A 56 -22.89 58.01 38.27
C GLN A 56 -23.24 56.82 37.37
N GLU A 57 -24.41 56.83 36.73
CA GLU A 57 -24.80 55.77 35.79
C GLU A 57 -23.89 55.73 34.55
N VAL A 58 -23.57 56.88 33.97
CA VAL A 58 -22.63 56.97 32.83
C VAL A 58 -21.24 56.48 33.24
N LEU A 59 -20.76 56.85 34.43
CA LEU A 59 -19.47 56.38 34.94
C LEU A 59 -19.46 54.85 35.15
N ALA A 60 -20.56 54.29 35.67
CA ALA A 60 -20.72 52.85 35.82
C ALA A 60 -20.72 52.11 34.47
N GLN A 61 -21.38 52.66 33.44
CA GLN A 61 -21.35 52.11 32.08
C GLN A 61 -19.94 52.15 31.47
N ILE A 62 -19.20 53.25 31.66
CA ILE A 62 -17.81 53.38 31.21
C ILE A 62 -16.93 52.34 31.90
N ALA A 63 -17.05 52.19 33.23
CA ALA A 63 -16.29 51.20 33.98
C ALA A 63 -16.61 49.76 33.51
N MET A 64 -17.89 49.46 33.26
CA MET A 64 -18.31 48.16 32.73
C MET A 64 -17.73 47.90 31.33
N LEU A 65 -17.78 48.88 30.43
CA LEU A 65 -17.19 48.77 29.09
C LEU A 65 -15.68 48.61 29.13
N GLN A 66 -14.99 49.30 30.03
CA GLN A 66 -13.55 49.14 30.24
C GLN A 66 -13.22 47.73 30.75
N ALA A 67 -14.01 47.19 31.69
CA ALA A 67 -13.83 45.81 32.18
C ALA A 67 -14.06 44.78 31.06
N GLN A 68 -15.11 44.96 30.24
CA GLN A 68 -15.37 44.09 29.09
C GLN A 68 -14.25 44.17 28.04
N LYS A 69 -13.73 45.37 27.77
CA LYS A 69 -12.58 45.56 26.87
C LYS A 69 -11.37 44.76 27.35
N VAL A 70 -10.99 44.90 28.62
CA VAL A 70 -9.86 44.15 29.21
C VAL A 70 -10.09 42.65 29.08
N ARG A 71 -11.30 42.15 29.36
CA ARG A 71 -11.62 40.73 29.25
C ARG A 71 -11.49 40.20 27.82
N ILE A 72 -11.98 40.95 26.84
CA ILE A 72 -11.90 40.56 25.42
C ILE A 72 -10.45 40.59 24.95
N THR A 73 -9.69 41.62 25.31
CA THR A 73 -8.27 41.72 24.96
C THR A 73 -7.49 40.55 25.56
N ASN A 74 -7.69 40.23 26.84
CA ASN A 74 -7.00 39.09 27.46
C ASN A 74 -7.36 37.76 26.79
N PHE A 75 -8.63 37.53 26.45
CA PHE A 75 -9.04 36.34 25.72
C PHE A 75 -8.40 36.26 24.32
N LEU A 76 -8.29 37.39 23.62
CA LEU A 76 -7.65 37.46 22.31
C LEU A 76 -6.14 37.14 22.43
N ASP A 77 -5.48 37.70 23.44
CA ASP A 77 -4.06 37.46 23.70
C ASP A 77 -3.81 35.98 24.05
N GLU A 78 -4.60 35.38 24.93
CA GLU A 78 -4.54 33.95 25.27
C GLU A 78 -4.71 33.05 24.05
N ARG A 79 -5.70 33.34 23.20
CA ARG A 79 -5.96 32.57 21.97
C ARG A 79 -4.85 32.76 20.94
N SER A 80 -4.30 33.96 20.81
CA SER A 80 -3.18 34.23 19.91
C SER A 80 -1.92 33.48 20.35
N ALA A 81 -1.64 33.45 21.66
CA ALA A 81 -0.53 32.71 22.23
C ALA A 81 -0.72 31.19 22.05
N TYR A 82 -1.94 30.68 22.26
CA TYR A 82 -2.27 29.28 22.00
C TYR A 82 -2.04 28.89 20.55
N LEU A 83 -2.57 29.67 19.59
CA LEU A 83 -2.39 29.40 18.16
C LEU A 83 -0.92 29.46 17.75
N THR A 84 -0.14 30.38 18.32
CA THR A 84 1.31 30.46 18.08
C THR A 84 2.04 29.22 18.59
N LYS A 85 1.68 28.74 19.79
CA LYS A 85 2.23 27.48 20.33
C LYS A 85 1.84 26.30 19.46
N PHE A 86 0.57 26.21 19.06
CA PHE A 86 0.07 25.13 18.20
C PHE A 86 0.78 25.11 16.84
N ALA A 87 0.99 26.26 16.20
CA ALA A 87 1.73 26.34 14.96
C ALA A 87 3.17 25.85 15.11
N LYS A 88 3.87 26.31 16.16
CA LYS A 88 5.25 25.90 16.43
C LYS A 88 5.38 24.41 16.78
N ASP A 89 4.41 23.89 17.52
CA ASP A 89 4.35 22.46 17.88
C ASP A 89 4.14 21.61 16.63
N ALA A 90 3.16 21.98 15.79
CA ALA A 90 2.90 21.33 14.51
C ALA A 90 4.14 21.36 13.60
N ASP A 91 4.80 22.50 13.44
CA ASP A 91 6.05 22.61 12.66
C ASP A 91 7.12 21.63 13.18
N SER A 92 7.28 21.53 14.51
CA SER A 92 8.25 20.61 15.12
C SER A 92 7.89 19.14 14.97
N GLU A 93 6.60 18.80 15.04
CA GLU A 93 6.11 17.44 14.81
C GLU A 93 6.28 17.05 13.33
N PHE A 94 6.00 17.96 12.39
CA PHE A 94 6.22 17.71 10.97
C PHE A 94 7.69 17.51 10.64
N ASP A 95 8.58 18.33 11.21
CA ASP A 95 10.02 18.17 11.05
C ASP A 95 10.51 16.83 11.62
N LEU A 96 9.98 16.42 12.78
CA LEU A 96 10.30 15.14 13.40
C LEU A 96 9.84 13.95 12.54
N ILE A 97 8.61 13.99 12.04
CA ILE A 97 8.06 12.97 11.15
C ILE A 97 8.88 12.89 9.87
N GLY A 98 9.21 14.03 9.27
CA GLY A 98 10.02 14.11 8.05
C GLY A 98 11.41 13.49 8.26
N GLN A 99 12.10 13.85 9.34
CA GLN A 99 13.41 13.28 9.68
C GLN A 99 13.34 11.78 9.95
N ASN A 100 12.32 11.32 10.69
CA ASN A 100 12.17 9.90 10.99
C ASN A 100 11.86 9.08 9.73
N ALA A 101 11.00 9.59 8.84
CA ALA A 101 10.70 8.94 7.57
C ALA A 101 11.93 8.86 6.66
N MET A 102 12.75 9.92 6.60
CA MET A 102 14.00 9.89 5.84
C MET A 102 14.98 8.86 6.41
N LYS A 103 15.13 8.82 7.74
CA LYS A 103 16.01 7.85 8.39
C LYS A 103 15.58 6.40 8.17
N GLU A 104 14.28 6.12 8.22
CA GLU A 104 13.75 4.79 7.92
C GLU A 104 13.96 4.42 6.45
N LEU A 105 13.73 5.37 5.54
CA LEU A 105 13.96 5.18 4.11
C LEU A 105 15.43 4.87 3.81
N ASP A 106 16.36 5.62 4.39
CA ASP A 106 17.81 5.40 4.22
C ASP A 106 18.22 4.02 4.76
N ALA A 107 17.75 3.64 5.95
CA ALA A 107 18.04 2.32 6.53
C ALA A 107 17.49 1.15 5.68
N VAL A 108 16.29 1.31 5.13
CA VAL A 108 15.70 0.33 4.20
C VAL A 108 16.48 0.30 2.88
N GLY A 109 16.91 1.47 2.39
CA GLY A 109 17.75 1.60 1.20
C GLY A 109 19.07 0.83 1.35
N ASP A 110 19.77 1.04 2.47
CA ASP A 110 21.02 0.35 2.79
C ASP A 110 20.83 -1.17 2.85
N GLN A 111 19.74 -1.64 3.50
CA GLN A 111 19.43 -3.06 3.55
C GLN A 111 19.15 -3.68 2.17
N ILE A 112 18.47 -2.94 1.29
CA ILE A 112 18.18 -3.41 -0.07
C ILE A 112 19.46 -3.48 -0.89
N LEU A 113 20.32 -2.47 -0.80
CA LEU A 113 21.62 -2.43 -1.47
C LEU A 113 22.50 -3.59 -1.02
N GLU A 114 22.61 -3.83 0.29
CA GLU A 114 23.37 -4.95 0.83
C GLU A 114 22.85 -6.31 0.33
N ARG A 115 21.52 -6.49 0.30
CA ARG A 115 20.90 -7.72 -0.24
C ARG A 115 21.14 -7.86 -1.74
N LEU A 116 21.17 -6.77 -2.49
CA LEU A 116 21.44 -6.77 -3.92
C LEU A 116 22.90 -7.15 -4.18
N ASP A 117 23.84 -6.56 -3.46
CA ASP A 117 25.27 -6.85 -3.56
C ASP A 117 25.56 -8.31 -3.20
N SER A 118 24.97 -8.82 -2.11
CA SER A 118 25.08 -10.24 -1.73
C SER A 118 24.54 -11.18 -2.82
N LYS A 119 23.40 -10.84 -3.44
CA LYS A 119 22.87 -11.63 -4.56
C LYS A 119 23.76 -11.53 -5.79
N MET A 120 24.26 -10.35 -6.12
CA MET A 120 25.14 -10.13 -7.27
C MET A 120 26.42 -10.96 -7.12
N GLN A 121 27.02 -10.96 -5.93
CA GLN A 121 28.18 -11.79 -5.63
C GLN A 121 27.88 -13.28 -5.78
N ALA A 122 26.74 -13.76 -5.26
CA ALA A 122 26.34 -15.16 -5.43
C ALA A 122 26.10 -15.53 -6.91
N PHE A 123 25.58 -14.60 -7.72
CA PHE A 123 25.43 -14.78 -9.16
C PHE A 123 26.78 -14.83 -9.88
N GLU A 124 27.72 -13.99 -9.49
CA GLU A 124 29.09 -13.98 -10.03
C GLU A 124 29.80 -15.29 -9.71
N GLU A 125 29.78 -15.74 -8.45
CA GLU A 125 30.34 -17.03 -8.05
C GLU A 125 29.68 -18.20 -8.81
N THR A 126 28.35 -18.19 -8.94
CA THR A 126 27.63 -19.24 -9.68
C THR A 126 28.01 -19.24 -11.16
N ALA A 127 28.16 -18.07 -11.78
CA ALA A 127 28.56 -17.94 -13.18
C ALA A 127 30.01 -18.38 -13.42
N GLU A 128 30.91 -18.10 -12.48
CA GLU A 128 32.29 -18.59 -12.52
C GLU A 128 32.35 -20.11 -12.38
N VAL A 129 31.60 -20.70 -11.45
CA VAL A 129 31.50 -22.15 -11.28
C VAL A 129 30.96 -22.81 -12.55
N GLN A 130 29.89 -22.25 -13.15
CA GLN A 130 29.32 -22.76 -14.40
C GLN A 130 30.32 -22.69 -15.56
N ARG A 131 31.11 -21.62 -15.66
CA ARG A 131 32.17 -21.51 -16.66
C ARG A 131 33.23 -22.59 -16.49
N GLN A 132 33.68 -22.82 -15.25
CA GLN A 132 34.65 -23.88 -14.96
C GLN A 132 34.09 -25.27 -15.26
N GLU A 133 32.81 -25.51 -14.94
CA GLU A 133 32.14 -26.79 -15.24
C GLU A 133 32.06 -27.03 -16.76
N ILE A 134 31.72 -26.00 -17.55
CA ILE A 134 31.74 -26.09 -19.01
C ILE A 134 33.16 -26.40 -19.53
N GLU A 135 34.18 -25.72 -19.03
CA GLU A 135 35.57 -25.96 -19.47
C GLU A 135 36.03 -27.40 -19.15
N MET A 136 35.64 -27.94 -17.99
CA MET A 136 35.94 -29.33 -17.64
C MET A 136 35.14 -30.32 -18.49
N ASN A 137 33.86 -30.04 -18.76
CA ASN A 137 33.04 -30.88 -19.64
C ASN A 137 33.56 -30.89 -21.07
N ASP A 138 34.06 -29.76 -21.57
CA ASP A 138 34.67 -29.66 -22.91
C ASP A 138 35.93 -30.53 -23.01
N LYS A 139 36.79 -30.53 -21.97
CA LYS A 139 37.97 -31.42 -21.91
C LYS A 139 37.58 -32.90 -21.90
N VAL A 140 36.55 -33.26 -21.11
CA VAL A 140 36.04 -34.63 -21.09
C VAL A 140 35.49 -35.03 -22.47
N LEU A 141 34.83 -34.11 -23.18
CA LEU A 141 34.32 -34.35 -24.52
C LEU A 141 35.46 -34.55 -25.52
N GLU A 142 36.52 -33.75 -25.44
CA GLU A 142 37.74 -33.91 -26.26
C GLU A 142 38.38 -35.30 -26.04
N ASP A 143 38.56 -35.72 -24.78
CA ASP A 143 39.06 -37.06 -24.43
C ASP A 143 38.17 -38.18 -25.00
N PHE A 144 36.84 -37.99 -25.00
CA PHE A 144 35.88 -38.94 -25.58
C PHE A 144 35.98 -39.00 -27.11
N GLU A 145 36.16 -37.87 -27.78
CA GLU A 145 36.33 -37.81 -29.24
C GLU A 145 37.61 -38.53 -29.66
N ASP A 146 38.72 -38.26 -28.97
CA ASP A 146 40.00 -38.96 -29.16
C ASP A 146 39.87 -40.46 -28.94
N TRP A 147 39.16 -40.87 -27.89
CA TRP A 147 38.89 -42.28 -27.60
C TRP A 147 38.07 -42.95 -28.71
N ILE A 148 37.03 -42.29 -29.22
CA ILE A 148 36.22 -42.80 -30.35
C ILE A 148 37.06 -42.88 -31.62
N GLU A 149 37.88 -41.88 -31.92
CA GLU A 149 38.73 -41.88 -33.10
C GLU A 149 39.74 -43.04 -33.06
N LYS A 150 40.30 -43.31 -31.87
CA LYS A 150 41.15 -44.46 -31.61
C LYS A 150 40.41 -45.80 -31.76
N GLU A 151 39.24 -45.97 -31.13
CA GLU A 151 38.43 -47.19 -31.27
C GLU A 151 37.94 -47.42 -32.72
N LYS A 152 37.63 -46.34 -33.44
CA LYS A 152 37.24 -46.39 -34.86
C LYS A 152 38.40 -46.86 -35.73
N ASN A 153 39.60 -46.33 -35.49
CA ASN A 153 40.82 -46.80 -36.16
C ASN A 153 41.18 -48.25 -35.79
N GLU A 154 40.82 -48.71 -34.59
CA GLU A 154 41.03 -50.09 -34.14
C GLU A 154 39.93 -51.07 -34.62
N GLY A 155 38.87 -50.60 -35.28
CA GLY A 155 37.86 -51.46 -35.92
C GLY A 155 37.04 -52.34 -34.95
N MET A 156 36.98 -51.96 -33.67
CA MET A 156 36.34 -52.75 -32.60
C MET A 156 34.87 -52.38 -32.36
N PHE A 157 34.43 -51.19 -32.80
CA PHE A 157 33.08 -50.64 -32.57
C PHE A 157 31.95 -51.57 -33.07
N PHE A 158 32.16 -52.28 -34.18
CA PHE A 158 31.15 -53.16 -34.78
C PHE A 158 31.18 -54.60 -34.24
N LYS A 159 32.28 -55.04 -33.62
CA LYS A 159 32.36 -56.40 -33.04
C LYS A 159 31.48 -56.54 -31.79
N SER A 160 31.21 -55.44 -31.10
CA SER A 160 30.36 -55.38 -29.91
C SER A 160 28.86 -55.34 -30.23
N LEU A 161 28.47 -54.77 -31.39
CA LEU A 161 27.06 -54.65 -31.79
C LEU A 161 26.47 -55.94 -32.40
N GLY A 162 27.32 -56.83 -32.94
CA GLY A 162 26.89 -58.08 -33.60
C GLY A 162 26.53 -59.24 -32.67
N LYS A 163 26.69 -59.12 -31.35
CA LYS A 163 26.50 -60.23 -30.38
C LYS A 163 25.22 -60.14 -29.55
N VAL A 164 24.19 -59.44 -30.01
CA VAL A 164 22.88 -59.48 -29.37
C VAL A 164 22.12 -60.72 -29.84
N LYS A 165 22.05 -61.76 -28.99
CA LYS A 165 21.18 -62.92 -29.21
C LYS A 165 19.73 -62.46 -29.36
N PRO A 166 18.96 -62.94 -30.35
CA PRO A 166 17.56 -62.55 -30.53
C PRO A 166 16.76 -63.02 -29.31
N LYS A 167 16.31 -62.09 -28.46
CA LYS A 167 15.35 -62.39 -27.39
C LYS A 167 13.95 -62.51 -27.97
N ASP A 168 13.20 -63.47 -27.44
CA ASP A 168 11.89 -63.89 -27.94
C ASP A 168 10.91 -62.74 -28.12
N LYS A 169 10.22 -62.71 -29.26
CA LYS A 169 9.23 -61.67 -29.66
C LYS A 169 8.11 -61.47 -28.63
N LYS A 170 7.88 -62.44 -27.74
CA LYS A 170 6.92 -62.36 -26.63
C LYS A 170 7.44 -61.48 -25.49
N GLU A 171 8.72 -61.57 -25.13
CA GLU A 171 9.32 -60.69 -24.11
C GLU A 171 9.37 -59.24 -24.57
N ILE A 172 9.62 -58.99 -25.86
CA ILE A 172 9.63 -57.64 -26.44
C ILE A 172 8.24 -57.00 -26.36
N LYS A 173 7.17 -57.76 -26.66
CA LYS A 173 5.79 -57.26 -26.53
C LYS A 173 5.36 -57.05 -25.08
N VAL A 174 5.81 -57.88 -24.15
CA VAL A 174 5.55 -57.71 -22.71
C VAL A 174 6.28 -56.47 -22.20
N LYS A 175 7.56 -56.27 -22.57
CA LYS A 175 8.32 -55.06 -22.23
C LYS A 175 7.72 -53.80 -22.83
N ALA A 176 7.29 -53.83 -24.09
CA ALA A 176 6.62 -52.70 -24.73
C ALA A 176 5.27 -52.34 -24.06
N LYS A 177 4.51 -53.33 -23.58
CA LYS A 177 3.27 -53.07 -22.80
C LYS A 177 3.57 -52.51 -21.41
N VAL A 178 4.64 -52.97 -20.77
CA VAL A 178 5.12 -52.44 -19.48
C VAL A 178 5.65 -51.01 -19.65
N GLU A 179 6.37 -50.71 -20.73
CA GLU A 179 6.85 -49.37 -21.04
C GLU A 179 5.69 -48.43 -21.40
N ALA A 180 4.69 -48.89 -22.15
CA ALA A 180 3.48 -48.10 -22.41
C ALA A 180 2.67 -47.84 -21.13
N GLN A 181 2.64 -48.79 -20.18
CA GLN A 181 2.07 -48.56 -18.85
C GLN A 181 2.88 -47.55 -18.04
N LYS A 182 4.22 -47.62 -18.06
CA LYS A 182 5.09 -46.63 -17.41
C LYS A 182 4.89 -45.23 -17.99
N VAL A 183 4.77 -45.09 -19.30
CA VAL A 183 4.49 -43.80 -19.95
C VAL A 183 3.08 -43.29 -19.58
N LYS A 184 2.10 -44.19 -19.45
CA LYS A 184 0.76 -43.85 -18.98
C LYS A 184 0.74 -43.44 -17.50
N GLU A 185 1.56 -44.06 -16.66
CA GLU A 185 1.74 -43.70 -15.25
C GLU A 185 2.47 -42.36 -15.11
N ILE A 186 3.55 -42.13 -15.87
CA ILE A 186 4.26 -40.84 -15.91
C ILE A 186 3.32 -39.74 -16.43
N ALA A 187 2.52 -40.01 -17.46
CA ALA A 187 1.51 -39.07 -17.93
C ALA A 187 0.44 -38.78 -16.87
N LYS A 188 0.05 -39.77 -16.06
CA LYS A 188 -0.89 -39.62 -14.94
C LYS A 188 -0.29 -38.83 -13.77
N GLU A 189 0.99 -39.05 -13.44
CA GLU A 189 1.73 -38.25 -12.46
C GLU A 189 1.95 -36.80 -12.93
N THR A 190 2.16 -36.61 -14.24
CA THR A 190 2.29 -35.28 -14.86
C THR A 190 0.94 -34.56 -14.98
N ALA A 191 -0.16 -35.29 -15.10
CA ALA A 191 -1.53 -34.76 -15.23
C ALA A 191 -2.20 -34.39 -13.89
N GLY A 192 -1.58 -34.67 -12.75
CA GLY A 192 -2.09 -34.39 -11.40
C GLY A 192 -1.18 -33.45 -10.58
N SER A 193 -0.44 -32.55 -11.24
CA SER A 193 0.49 -31.66 -10.54
C SER A 193 -0.26 -30.60 -9.73
N LYS A 194 -0.03 -30.58 -8.41
CA LYS A 194 -0.52 -29.56 -7.46
C LYS A 194 -0.29 -28.13 -7.94
N THR A 195 0.75 -27.91 -8.76
CA THR A 195 1.09 -26.60 -9.32
C THR A 195 0.03 -26.10 -10.31
N ARG A 196 -0.53 -26.98 -11.16
CA ARG A 196 -1.58 -26.59 -12.13
C ARG A 196 -2.90 -26.29 -11.43
N MET A 197 -3.29 -27.12 -10.46
CA MET A 197 -4.47 -26.90 -9.61
C MET A 197 -4.40 -25.56 -8.85
N ASN A 198 -3.24 -25.21 -8.29
CA ASN A 198 -3.04 -23.93 -7.61
C ASN A 198 -3.14 -22.74 -8.59
N ILE A 199 -2.71 -22.90 -9.85
CA ILE A 199 -2.87 -21.87 -10.88
C ILE A 199 -4.35 -21.67 -11.22
N TYR A 200 -5.13 -22.74 -11.41
CA TYR A 200 -6.57 -22.61 -11.67
C TYR A 200 -7.33 -22.05 -10.46
N LEU A 201 -6.98 -22.44 -9.23
CA LEU A 201 -7.54 -21.86 -8.01
C LEU A 201 -7.21 -20.37 -7.88
N GLY A 202 -6.00 -19.95 -8.24
CA GLY A 202 -5.60 -18.54 -8.30
C GLY A 202 -6.39 -17.75 -9.35
N LEU A 203 -6.53 -18.29 -10.56
CA LEU A 203 -7.34 -17.68 -11.62
C LEU A 203 -8.82 -17.57 -11.22
N MET A 204 -9.36 -18.60 -10.55
CA MET A 204 -10.72 -18.60 -10.00
C MET A 204 -10.91 -17.54 -8.92
N ALA A 205 -9.93 -17.35 -8.02
CA ALA A 205 -10.00 -16.31 -6.99
C ALA A 205 -9.98 -14.89 -7.60
N ILE A 206 -9.10 -14.65 -8.58
CA ILE A 206 -9.03 -13.37 -9.29
C ILE A 206 -10.34 -13.12 -10.06
N LEU A 207 -10.82 -14.11 -10.81
CA LEU A 207 -12.05 -13.98 -11.59
C LEU A 207 -13.28 -13.79 -10.69
N GLY A 208 -13.37 -14.51 -9.56
CA GLY A 208 -14.41 -14.31 -8.55
C GLY A 208 -14.40 -12.91 -7.96
N LEU A 209 -13.22 -12.35 -7.65
CA LEU A 209 -13.08 -10.99 -7.17
C LEU A 209 -13.52 -9.96 -8.23
N THR A 210 -13.19 -10.18 -9.51
CA THR A 210 -13.63 -9.29 -10.59
C THR A 210 -15.15 -9.31 -10.80
N ILE A 211 -15.79 -10.48 -10.67
CA ILE A 211 -17.25 -10.60 -10.75
C ILE A 211 -17.91 -9.92 -9.55
N ALA A 212 -17.41 -10.14 -8.33
CA ALA A 212 -17.91 -9.47 -7.14
C ALA A 212 -17.79 -7.95 -7.25
N ASN A 213 -16.65 -7.44 -7.72
CA ASN A 213 -16.46 -6.01 -7.91
C ASN A 213 -17.40 -5.43 -8.98
N ALA A 214 -17.59 -6.13 -10.10
CA ALA A 214 -18.50 -5.72 -11.17
C ALA A 214 -19.99 -5.77 -10.78
N VAL A 215 -20.37 -6.60 -9.81
CA VAL A 215 -21.75 -6.73 -9.33
C VAL A 215 -22.04 -5.78 -8.17
N PHE A 216 -21.08 -5.57 -7.26
CA PHE A 216 -21.29 -4.81 -6.02
C PHE A 216 -20.78 -3.36 -6.07
N ALA A 217 -19.73 -3.05 -6.83
CA ALA A 217 -19.08 -1.74 -6.79
C ALA A 217 -19.54 -0.76 -7.89
N THR A 218 -20.21 -1.24 -8.94
CA THR A 218 -20.66 -0.40 -10.07
C THR A 218 -22.19 -0.31 -10.13
N PRO A 219 -22.80 0.89 -10.13
CA PRO A 219 -24.25 1.06 -10.19
C PRO A 219 -24.86 0.75 -11.58
N GLU A 220 -24.05 0.71 -12.64
CA GLU A 220 -24.45 0.31 -13.99
C GLU A 220 -23.91 -1.09 -14.31
N VAL A 221 -24.61 -2.13 -13.84
CA VAL A 221 -24.19 -3.51 -14.05
C VAL A 221 -24.47 -3.92 -15.50
N GLU A 222 -23.41 -4.02 -16.30
CA GLU A 222 -23.49 -4.62 -17.64
C GLU A 222 -23.65 -6.14 -17.55
N TRP A 223 -24.89 -6.60 -17.38
CA TRP A 223 -25.26 -8.02 -17.27
C TRP A 223 -24.69 -8.91 -18.39
N ARG A 224 -24.43 -8.34 -19.58
CA ARG A 224 -23.77 -9.05 -20.68
C ARG A 224 -22.31 -9.41 -20.37
N LYS A 225 -21.56 -8.49 -19.75
CA LYS A 225 -20.16 -8.72 -19.33
C LYS A 225 -20.11 -9.68 -18.13
N VAL A 226 -21.03 -9.51 -17.18
CA VAL A 226 -21.15 -10.42 -16.03
C VAL A 226 -21.53 -11.84 -16.49
N ALA A 227 -22.45 -11.98 -17.43
CA ALA A 227 -22.81 -13.29 -17.99
C ALA A 227 -21.66 -13.93 -18.77
N ALA A 228 -20.90 -13.16 -19.56
CA ALA A 228 -19.72 -13.66 -20.25
C ALA A 228 -18.64 -14.14 -19.27
N LEU A 229 -18.36 -13.36 -18.22
CA LEU A 229 -17.42 -13.74 -17.16
C LEU A 229 -17.92 -14.95 -16.36
N GLY A 230 -19.23 -15.05 -16.12
CA GLY A 230 -19.85 -16.20 -15.47
C GLY A 230 -19.71 -17.50 -16.29
N LEU A 231 -19.87 -17.45 -17.62
CA LEU A 231 -19.65 -18.61 -18.48
C LEU A 231 -18.19 -19.09 -18.45
N ILE A 232 -17.23 -18.15 -18.46
CA ILE A 232 -15.80 -18.46 -18.35
C ILE A 232 -15.49 -19.08 -16.98
N PHE A 233 -16.10 -18.56 -15.91
CA PHE A 233 -15.95 -19.10 -14.56
C PHE A 233 -16.49 -20.53 -14.45
N ILE A 234 -17.65 -20.82 -15.04
CA ILE A 234 -18.21 -22.19 -15.09
C ILE A 234 -17.27 -23.14 -15.87
N GLY A 235 -16.67 -22.67 -16.97
CA GLY A 235 -15.67 -23.43 -17.72
C GLY A 235 -14.43 -23.78 -16.89
N LEU A 236 -13.94 -22.84 -16.08
CA LEU A 236 -12.82 -23.07 -15.17
C LEU A 236 -13.18 -24.04 -14.03
N VAL A 237 -14.39 -23.96 -13.48
CA VAL A 237 -14.89 -24.93 -12.49
C VAL A 237 -14.90 -26.34 -13.09
N ALA A 238 -15.38 -26.50 -14.33
CA ALA A 238 -15.37 -27.78 -15.01
C ALA A 238 -13.95 -28.32 -15.25
N GLN A 239 -12.98 -27.45 -15.56
CA GLN A 239 -11.57 -27.85 -15.67
C GLN A 239 -11.00 -28.32 -14.32
N VAL A 240 -11.31 -27.62 -13.23
CA VAL A 240 -10.89 -28.02 -11.88
C VAL A 240 -11.50 -29.35 -11.47
N ILE A 241 -12.79 -29.58 -11.73
CA ILE A 241 -13.46 -30.86 -11.44
C ILE A 241 -12.87 -31.99 -12.28
N TYR A 242 -12.63 -31.77 -13.58
CA TYR A 242 -12.01 -32.77 -14.45
C TYR A 242 -10.60 -33.15 -13.99
N GLU A 243 -9.80 -32.18 -13.53
CA GLU A 243 -8.47 -32.43 -12.95
C GLU A 243 -8.56 -33.11 -11.59
N GLN A 244 -9.58 -32.80 -10.79
CA GLN A 244 -9.83 -33.42 -9.50
C GLN A 244 -10.28 -34.88 -9.64
N ASP A 245 -11.10 -35.22 -10.64
CA ASP A 245 -11.55 -36.59 -10.93
C ASP A 245 -10.42 -37.48 -11.48
N PHE A 246 -9.43 -36.89 -12.16
CA PHE A 246 -8.20 -37.59 -12.57
C PHE A 246 -7.18 -37.73 -11.45
N SER A 247 -7.25 -36.88 -10.43
CA SER A 247 -6.54 -37.07 -9.18
C SER A 247 -7.25 -38.15 -8.37
N PRO A 248 -6.61 -39.27 -8.01
CA PRO A 248 -7.24 -40.21 -7.10
C PRO A 248 -7.38 -39.50 -5.74
N SER A 249 -8.59 -39.09 -5.41
CA SER A 249 -8.96 -38.77 -4.03
C SER A 249 -8.71 -40.03 -3.21
N LYS A 250 -7.72 -39.93 -2.32
CA LYS A 250 -7.51 -40.93 -1.29
C LYS A 250 -8.53 -40.66 -0.18
N ALA A 251 -9.77 -41.08 -0.40
CA ALA A 251 -10.83 -41.20 0.59
C ALA A 251 -11.94 -42.02 -0.09
N GLU A 252 -12.47 -43.12 0.41
CA GLU A 252 -12.88 -43.43 1.76
C GLU A 252 -13.40 -44.88 1.73
N ASN A 253 -13.20 -45.65 2.80
CA ASN A 253 -14.13 -46.73 3.15
C ASN A 253 -13.98 -46.99 4.66
N THR A 254 -14.71 -46.19 5.45
CA THR A 254 -15.16 -46.59 6.77
C THR A 254 -16.53 -47.25 6.66
N GLY A 255 -16.68 -48.50 7.14
CA GLY A 255 -17.97 -48.96 7.70
C GLY A 255 -18.44 -50.40 7.43
N LYS A 256 -18.21 -51.28 8.43
CA LYS A 256 -19.09 -52.32 9.01
C LYS A 256 -19.66 -53.47 8.15
N LYS A 257 -19.38 -54.72 8.57
CA LYS A 257 -20.31 -55.75 9.11
C LYS A 257 -19.61 -57.13 9.25
N GLU A 258 -19.64 -57.70 10.46
CA GLU A 258 -20.29 -58.99 10.81
C GLU A 258 -19.50 -60.25 10.39
N GLU A 259 -18.67 -60.77 11.29
CA GLU A 259 -18.74 -62.11 11.91
C GLU A 259 -17.88 -62.15 13.17
#